data_AF-A0A6P7U6F8-F1
#
_entry.id   AF-A0A6P7U6F8-F1
#
_cell.length_a   1.000
_cell.length_b   1.000
_cell.length_c   1.000
_cell.angle_alpha   90.00
_cell.angle_beta   90.00
_cell.angle_gamma   90.00
#
_symmetry.space_group_name_H-M   'P 1'
#
loop_
_entity.id
_entity.type
_entity.pdbx_description
1 polymer ?
#
loop_
_entity_poly.entity_id
_entity_poly.type
_entity_poly.pdbx_seq_one_letter_code
_entity_poly.pdbx_strand_id
1 'polypeptide(L)'
;MKNTNLYHLGIDASTMDFEKAFGNIKHGIGESSTSVMLYELFKLLKFAKCVDPLIIRIGTCGGLGLDPGTVVITQKAYDGFLREFLSIVVQTIHV
;
A
#
# COMPACT_ATOMS: atom_id res chain seq x y z
N MET A 1 11.16 8.74 -17.68
CA MET A 1 11.78 7.92 -16.61
C MET A 1 12.55 6.80 -17.27
N LYS A 2 13.89 6.91 -17.34
CA LYS A 2 14.78 5.83 -17.81
C LYS A 2 15.04 4.93 -16.60
N ASN A 3 14.74 3.63 -16.72
CA ASN A 3 14.83 2.57 -15.69
C ASN A 3 13.99 2.81 -14.41
N THR A 4 12.86 2.11 -14.30
CA THR A 4 12.04 2.10 -13.07
C THR A 4 12.22 0.76 -12.36
N ASN A 5 13.12 0.73 -11.38
CA ASN A 5 13.30 -0.41 -10.49
C ASN A 5 12.37 -0.30 -9.27
N LEU A 6 11.68 -1.39 -8.96
CA LEU A 6 10.77 -1.56 -7.81
C LEU A 6 11.42 -2.59 -6.89
N TYR A 7 12.37 -2.13 -6.07
CA TYR A 7 13.27 -2.98 -5.30
C TYR A 7 12.55 -3.92 -4.34
N HIS A 8 11.51 -3.44 -3.66
CA HIS A 8 10.79 -4.24 -2.67
C HIS A 8 9.80 -5.21 -3.32
N LEU A 9 9.32 -4.90 -4.52
CA LEU A 9 8.53 -5.81 -5.33
C LEU A 9 9.41 -6.78 -6.15
N GLY A 10 10.72 -6.55 -6.24
CA GLY A 10 11.63 -7.34 -7.06
C GLY A 10 11.36 -7.22 -8.57
N ILE A 11 10.77 -6.09 -9.00
CA ILE A 11 10.35 -5.87 -10.39
C ILE A 11 11.21 -4.79 -11.03
N ASP A 12 11.80 -5.11 -12.17
CA ASP A 12 12.33 -4.10 -13.08
C ASP A 12 11.33 -3.88 -14.22
N ALA A 13 10.68 -2.70 -14.20
CA ALA A 13 9.67 -2.36 -15.20
C ALA A 13 10.24 -2.23 -16.63
N SER A 14 11.55 -2.22 -16.82
CA SER A 14 12.17 -2.21 -18.15
C SER A 14 12.35 -3.61 -18.75
N THR A 15 12.28 -4.68 -17.95
CA THR A 15 12.63 -6.04 -18.40
C THR A 15 11.54 -7.08 -18.15
N MET A 16 10.57 -6.81 -17.28
CA MET A 16 9.55 -7.79 -16.88
C MET A 16 8.22 -7.67 -17.64
N ASP A 17 7.58 -8.81 -17.88
CA ASP A 17 6.22 -8.91 -18.41
C ASP A 17 5.20 -8.64 -17.30
N PHE A 18 4.46 -7.53 -17.43
CA PHE A 18 3.59 -7.00 -16.38
C PHE A 18 2.44 -7.92 -16.01
N GLU A 19 1.88 -8.66 -16.97
CA GLU A 19 0.75 -9.56 -16.71
C GLU A 19 1.11 -10.65 -15.70
N LYS A 20 2.39 -11.06 -15.65
CA LYS A 20 2.91 -12.04 -14.69
C LYS A 20 3.32 -11.42 -13.35
N ALA A 21 3.58 -10.12 -13.31
CA ALA A 21 4.08 -9.42 -12.13
C ALA A 21 2.98 -9.07 -11.10
N PHE A 22 1.71 -8.96 -11.53
CA PHE A 22 0.61 -8.50 -10.67
C PHE A 22 0.04 -9.54 -9.69
N GLY A 23 0.50 -10.80 -9.72
CA GLY A 23 -0.19 -11.91 -9.06
C GLY A 23 -0.03 -12.05 -7.54
N ASN A 24 1.01 -11.46 -6.92
CA ASN A 24 1.31 -11.74 -5.51
C ASN A 24 1.98 -10.57 -4.76
N ILE A 25 1.30 -9.42 -4.70
CA ILE A 25 1.78 -8.27 -3.94
C ILE A 25 1.27 -8.37 -2.48
N LYS A 26 2.19 -8.36 -1.52
CA LYS A 26 1.88 -8.40 -0.07
C LYS A 26 2.57 -7.23 0.62
N HIS A 27 1.88 -6.58 1.56
CA HIS A 27 2.38 -5.38 2.24
C HIS A 27 3.00 -5.65 3.62
N GLY A 28 3.00 -6.89 4.11
CA GLY A 28 3.51 -7.21 5.45
C GLY A 28 2.68 -6.58 6.59
N ILE A 29 3.34 -6.21 7.69
CA ILE A 29 2.70 -5.67 8.90
C ILE A 29 3.14 -4.22 9.12
N GLY A 30 2.19 -3.36 9.48
CA GLY A 30 2.44 -1.98 9.88
C GLY A 30 2.31 -0.95 8.76
N GLU A 31 2.33 0.32 9.15
CA GLU A 31 2.23 1.47 8.25
C GLU A 31 3.45 1.53 7.32
N SER A 32 4.66 1.43 7.87
CA SER A 32 5.87 1.71 7.09
C SER A 32 6.09 0.72 5.95
N SER A 33 5.81 -0.57 6.17
CA SER A 33 5.85 -1.60 5.13
C SER A 33 4.78 -1.39 4.06
N THR A 34 3.57 -1.00 4.48
CA THR A 34 2.46 -0.68 3.57
C THR A 34 2.77 0.54 2.71
N SER A 35 3.36 1.59 3.29
CA SER A 35 3.75 2.82 2.60
C SER A 35 4.80 2.56 1.51
N VAL A 36 5.81 1.73 1.80
CA VAL A 36 6.82 1.34 0.80
C VAL A 36 6.19 0.51 -0.34
N MET A 37 5.34 -0.45 -0.01
CA MET A 37 4.64 -1.27 -1.00
C MET A 37 3.77 -0.41 -1.92
N LEU A 38 2.94 0.49 -1.35
CA LEU A 38 2.06 1.36 -2.11
C LEU A 38 2.84 2.29 -3.03
N TYR A 39 3.98 2.83 -2.57
CA TYR A 39 4.82 3.69 -3.38
C TYR A 39 5.35 2.98 -4.64
N GLU A 40 5.77 1.72 -4.52
CA GLU A 40 6.21 0.93 -5.67
C GLU A 40 5.06 0.46 -6.56
N LEU A 41 3.91 0.09 -5.97
CA LEU A 41 2.70 -0.27 -6.69
C LEU A 41 2.17 0.90 -7.54
N PHE A 42 2.15 2.13 -7.03
CA PHE A 42 1.69 3.27 -7.83
C PHE A 42 2.62 3.57 -9.00
N LYS A 43 3.95 3.41 -8.83
CA LYS A 43 4.89 3.49 -9.95
C LYS A 43 4.60 2.42 -10.99
N LEU A 44 4.33 1.18 -10.55
CA LEU A 44 3.98 0.06 -11.42
C LEU A 44 2.71 0.34 -12.23
N LEU A 45 1.62 0.74 -11.57
CA LEU A 45 0.34 1.06 -12.22
C LEU A 45 0.49 2.20 -13.24
N LYS A 46 1.25 3.24 -12.90
CA LYS A 46 1.57 4.33 -13.82
C LYS A 46 2.36 3.85 -15.03
N PHE A 47 3.35 2.97 -14.84
CA PHE A 47 4.15 2.43 -15.91
C PHE A 47 3.34 1.52 -16.84
N ALA A 48 2.48 0.66 -16.27
CA ALA A 48 1.58 -0.23 -16.99
C ALA A 48 0.41 0.51 -17.69
N LYS A 49 0.33 1.85 -17.52
CA LYS A 49 -0.74 2.70 -18.08
C LYS A 49 -2.14 2.24 -17.68
N CYS A 50 -2.28 1.70 -16.46
CA CYS A 50 -3.59 1.36 -15.92
C CYS A 50 -4.45 2.62 -15.81
N VAL A 51 -5.72 2.52 -16.20
CA VAL A 51 -6.70 3.60 -16.11
C VAL A 51 -7.70 3.23 -15.03
N ASP A 52 -7.89 4.14 -14.07
CA ASP A 52 -8.85 4.00 -12.96
C ASP A 52 -8.76 2.67 -12.17
N PRO A 53 -7.58 2.34 -11.59
CA PRO A 53 -7.42 1.10 -10.85
C PRO A 53 -8.21 1.12 -9.53
N LEU A 54 -9.03 0.10 -9.29
CA LEU A 54 -9.65 -0.15 -7.99
C LEU A 54 -8.66 -0.85 -7.04
N ILE A 55 -8.34 -0.22 -5.92
CA ILE A 55 -7.43 -0.75 -4.90
C ILE A 55 -8.23 -1.10 -3.63
N ILE A 56 -8.21 -2.37 -3.24
CA ILE A 56 -8.90 -2.88 -2.05
C ILE A 56 -7.86 -3.48 -1.10
N ARG A 57 -7.85 -3.00 0.16
CA ARG A 57 -7.10 -3.63 1.25
C ARG A 57 -7.99 -4.66 1.95
N ILE A 58 -7.54 -5.92 1.99
CA ILE A 58 -8.16 -6.98 2.77
C ILE A 58 -7.20 -7.36 3.90
N GLY A 59 -7.67 -7.37 5.13
CA GLY A 59 -6.87 -7.72 6.29
C GLY A 59 -7.73 -7.99 7.51
N THR A 60 -7.08 -8.31 8.62
CA THR A 60 -7.73 -8.54 9.91
C THR A 60 -7.74 -7.27 10.76
N CYS A 61 -8.68 -7.18 11.69
CA CYS A 61 -8.77 -6.10 12.67
C CYS A 61 -9.41 -6.58 13.98
N GLY A 62 -9.29 -5.77 15.04
CA GLY A 62 -10.05 -5.95 16.27
C GLY A 62 -11.36 -5.19 16.19
N GLY A 63 -12.50 -5.90 16.26
CA GLY A 63 -13.82 -5.30 16.31
C GLY A 63 -14.13 -4.74 17.70
N LEU A 64 -14.73 -3.55 17.78
CA LEU A 64 -15.23 -2.97 19.03
C LEU A 64 -16.76 -3.12 19.08
N GLY A 65 -17.27 -3.88 20.05
CA GLY A 65 -18.71 -4.14 20.19
C GLY A 65 -19.33 -4.96 19.06
N LEU A 66 -18.52 -5.76 18.36
CA LEU A 66 -18.94 -6.64 17.25
C LEU A 66 -18.65 -8.10 17.59
N ASP A 67 -19.48 -9.00 17.07
CA ASP A 67 -19.25 -10.44 17.20
C ASP A 67 -18.01 -10.89 16.39
N PRO A 68 -17.25 -11.89 16.87
CA PRO A 68 -16.13 -12.46 16.12
C PRO A 68 -16.54 -12.95 14.73
N GLY A 69 -15.73 -12.62 13.72
CA GLY A 69 -16.02 -12.97 12.31
C GLY A 69 -16.83 -11.92 11.55
N THR A 70 -17.29 -10.86 12.21
CA THR A 70 -17.95 -9.73 11.54
C THR A 70 -17.00 -9.03 10.56
N VAL A 71 -17.44 -8.82 9.33
CA VAL A 71 -16.70 -8.06 8.30
C VAL A 71 -17.05 -6.58 8.42
N VAL A 72 -16.03 -5.72 8.47
CA VAL A 72 -16.20 -4.27 8.57
C VAL A 72 -15.72 -3.62 7.28
N ILE A 73 -16.56 -2.74 6.71
CA ILE A 73 -16.19 -1.86 5.60
C ILE A 73 -15.83 -0.50 6.16
N THR A 74 -14.57 -0.11 6.01
CA THR A 74 -14.05 1.18 6.48
C THR A 74 -14.66 2.33 5.67
N GLN A 75 -15.35 3.25 6.35
CA GLN A 75 -15.81 4.51 5.73
C GLN A 75 -14.77 5.63 5.85
N LYS A 76 -14.04 5.67 6.97
CA LYS A 76 -13.02 6.67 7.29
C LYS A 76 -11.87 6.03 8.07
N ALA A 77 -10.66 6.55 7.89
CA ALA A 77 -9.48 6.14 8.64
C ALA A 77 -9.10 7.24 9.64
N TYR A 78 -8.80 6.83 10.87
CA TYR A 78 -8.49 7.74 11.98
C TYR A 78 -7.13 7.40 12.61
N ASP A 79 -6.48 8.39 13.21
CA ASP A 79 -5.32 8.20 14.06
C ASP A 79 -5.71 7.75 15.49
N GLY A 80 -4.71 7.58 16.37
CA GLY A 80 -4.93 7.20 17.78
C GLY A 80 -5.69 8.23 18.63
N PHE A 81 -5.96 9.43 18.10
CA PHE A 81 -6.72 10.50 18.75
C PHE A 81 -8.08 10.74 18.08
N LEU A 82 -8.53 9.82 17.21
CA LEU A 82 -9.79 9.90 16.47
C LEU A 82 -9.87 11.10 15.50
N ARG A 83 -8.73 11.47 14.91
CA ARG A 83 -8.64 12.53 13.90
C ARG A 83 -8.48 11.91 12.52
N GLU A 84 -9.22 12.40 11.53
CA GLU A 84 -9.24 11.88 10.15
C GLU A 84 -8.03 12.40 9.35
N PHE A 85 -6.81 12.05 9.79
CA PHE A 85 -5.60 12.33 9.04
C PHE A 85 -4.49 11.32 9.32
N LEU A 86 -3.55 11.20 8.39
CA LEU A 86 -2.31 10.45 8.56
C LEU A 86 -1.21 11.41 9.00
N SER A 87 -0.70 11.24 10.23
CA SER A 87 0.50 11.94 10.69
C SER A 87 1.74 11.15 10.28
N ILE A 88 2.69 11.80 9.61
CA ILE A 88 3.97 11.21 9.27
C ILE A 88 5.05 11.99 10.01
N VAL A 89 5.75 11.32 10.92
CA VAL A 89 6.91 11.92 11.60
C VAL A 89 8.09 11.85 10.64
N VAL A 90 8.47 13.00 10.08
CA VAL A 90 9.70 13.12 9.29
C VAL A 90 10.83 13.46 10.25
N GLN A 91 11.68 12.48 10.57
CA GLN A 91 12.87 12.72 11.36
C GLN A 91 13.95 13.30 10.44
N THR A 92 14.07 14.63 10.42
CA THR A 92 15.21 15.29 9.76
C THR A 92 16.46 14.98 10.57
N ILE A 93 17.36 14.16 10.02
CA ILE A 93 18.72 14.05 10.56
C ILE A 93 19.43 15.35 10.20
N HIS A 94 19.69 16.18 11.21
CA HIS A 94 20.62 17.29 11.06
C HIS A 94 22.02 16.68 10.96
N VAL A 95 22.58 16.67 9.75
CA VAL A 95 23.99 16.36 9.46
C VAL A 95 24.76 17.66 9.41
#